data_AF-A0A2M7QVS2-F1
#
_entry.id   AF-A0A2M7QVS2-F1
#
_cell.length_a   1.000
_cell.length_b   1.000
_cell.length_c   1.000
_cell.angle_alpha   90.00
_cell.angle_beta   90.00
_cell.angle_gamma   90.00
#
_symmetry.space_group_name_H-M   'P 1'
#
loop_
_entity.id
_entity.type
_entity.pdbx_description
1 polymer ?
#
loop_
_entity_poly.entity_id
_entity_poly.type
_entity_poly.pdbx_seq_one_letter_code
_entity_poly.pdbx_strand_id
1 'polypeptide(L)'
;MNTTTKNTSVKSTATSSQTVEYLLYFLFGALEVLLAFRLVLKLTGASIASAFVGLIYGLTGIFILPFEGIFRRGYAQGVETRSILEPSTLVAIIVYAVLAWGIVKLLRILSGEQHQTE
;
A
#
# COMPACT_ATOMS: atom_id res chain seq x y z
N MET A 1 9.48 51.35 29.95
CA MET A 1 8.14 50.71 29.96
C MET A 1 7.53 51.07 28.60
N ASN A 2 7.31 50.19 27.62
CA ASN A 2 6.46 48.98 27.65
C ASN A 2 6.93 48.00 26.57
N THR A 3 6.75 46.71 26.87
CA THR A 3 7.23 45.52 26.16
C THR A 3 6.48 45.26 24.84
N THR A 4 7.21 45.26 23.71
CA THR A 4 6.68 44.73 22.44
C THR A 4 6.64 43.21 22.53
N THR A 5 5.43 42.68 22.69
CA THR A 5 5.07 41.27 22.60
C THR A 5 5.66 40.68 21.31
N LYS A 6 6.57 39.71 21.44
CA LYS A 6 6.99 38.87 20.31
C LYS A 6 5.88 37.87 20.05
N ASN A 7 5.03 38.22 19.10
CA ASN A 7 3.87 37.45 18.70
C ASN A 7 4.33 36.08 18.17
N THR A 8 4.02 35.06 18.96
CA THR A 8 3.72 33.68 18.61
C THR A 8 4.35 33.19 17.30
N SER A 9 5.58 32.68 17.40
CA SER A 9 6.09 31.74 16.41
C SER A 9 5.19 30.52 16.45
N VAL A 10 4.22 30.48 15.55
CA VAL A 10 3.59 29.24 15.13
C VAL A 10 4.73 28.43 14.51
N LYS A 11 5.43 27.62 15.32
CA LYS A 11 6.16 26.47 14.81
C LYS A 11 5.12 25.50 14.24
N SER A 12 4.54 25.87 13.11
CA SER A 12 3.86 24.91 12.27
C SER A 12 4.95 24.11 11.59
N THR A 13 5.06 22.87 12.05
CA THR A 13 5.79 21.69 11.62
C THR A 13 6.03 21.57 10.09
N ALA A 14 6.81 22.46 9.49
CA ALA A 14 7.15 22.45 8.06
C ALA A 14 8.14 21.34 7.64
N THR A 15 8.38 20.33 8.49
CA THR A 15 9.33 19.22 8.24
C THR A 15 8.71 17.82 8.40
N SER A 16 7.49 17.71 8.94
CA SER A 16 6.85 16.39 9.14
C SER A 16 6.20 15.83 7.88
N SER A 17 5.55 16.66 7.06
CA SER A 17 4.78 16.20 5.89
C SER A 17 5.63 15.42 4.88
N GLN A 18 6.84 15.91 4.60
CA GLN A 18 7.78 15.23 3.70
C GLN A 18 8.20 13.86 4.27
N THR A 19 8.47 13.78 5.56
CA THR A 19 8.88 12.53 6.22
C THR A 19 7.75 11.49 6.19
N VAL A 20 6.50 11.92 6.38
CA VAL A 20 5.32 11.05 6.30
C VAL A 20 5.11 10.54 4.87
N GLU A 21 5.27 11.40 3.86
CA GLU A 21 5.17 11.00 2.44
C GLU A 21 6.18 9.88 2.12
N TYR A 22 7.46 10.04 2.48
CA TYR A 22 8.48 9.01 2.27
C TYR A 22 8.17 7.71 3.01
N LEU A 23 7.67 7.80 4.23
CA LEU A 23 7.31 6.61 5.02
C LEU A 23 6.15 5.84 4.37
N LEU A 24 5.13 6.54 3.87
CA LEU A 24 4.01 5.93 3.17
C LEU A 24 4.46 5.25 1.88
N TYR A 25 5.30 5.91 1.07
CA TYR A 25 5.86 5.28 -0.13
C TYR A 25 6.65 4.01 0.20
N PHE A 26 7.45 4.04 1.26
CA PHE A 26 8.20 2.87 1.69
C PHE A 26 7.29 1.73 2.14
N LEU A 27 6.27 2.02 2.97
CA LEU A 27 5.35 1.00 3.48
C LEU A 27 4.47 0.40 2.37
N PHE A 28 3.82 1.25 1.57
CA PHE A 28 2.98 0.78 0.46
C PHE A 28 3.82 0.08 -0.61
N GLY A 29 5.00 0.61 -0.96
CA GLY A 29 5.91 -0.03 -1.90
C GLY A 29 6.40 -1.39 -1.41
N ALA A 30 6.78 -1.51 -0.14
CA ALA A 30 7.17 -2.79 0.45
C ALA A 30 6.01 -3.80 0.47
N LEU A 31 4.81 -3.36 0.83
CA LEU A 31 3.60 -4.19 0.79
C LEU A 31 3.30 -4.68 -0.64
N GLU A 32 3.38 -3.78 -1.62
CA GLU A 32 3.12 -4.09 -3.02
C GLU A 32 4.14 -5.08 -3.58
N VAL A 33 5.43 -4.91 -3.25
CA VAL A 33 6.48 -5.87 -3.62
C VAL A 33 6.22 -7.25 -3.00
N LEU A 34 5.80 -7.32 -1.73
CA LEU A 34 5.44 -8.60 -1.08
C LEU A 34 4.26 -9.28 -1.78
N LEU A 35 3.22 -8.53 -2.14
CA LEU A 35 2.07 -9.05 -2.87
C LEU A 35 2.42 -9.49 -4.30
N ALA A 36 3.30 -8.75 -4.97
CA ALA A 36 3.83 -9.13 -6.28
C ALA A 36 4.65 -10.43 -6.19
N PHE A 37 5.51 -10.57 -5.17
CA PHE A 37 6.20 -11.83 -4.91
C PHE A 37 5.22 -12.98 -4.66
N ARG A 38 4.18 -12.76 -3.84
CA ARG A 38 3.13 -13.78 -3.64
C ARG A 38 2.54 -14.22 -4.97
N LEU A 39 2.17 -13.28 -5.83
CA LEU A 39 1.58 -13.57 -7.15
C LEU A 39 2.54 -14.38 -8.04
N VAL A 40 3.81 -13.98 -8.13
CA VAL A 40 4.83 -14.67 -8.92
C VAL A 40 5.12 -16.07 -8.38
N LEU A 41 5.24 -16.23 -7.06
CA LEU A 41 5.46 -17.53 -6.41
C LEU A 41 4.28 -18.46 -6.64
N LYS A 42 3.04 -17.95 -6.57
CA LYS A 42 1.84 -18.71 -6.91
C LYS A 42 1.84 -19.11 -8.38
N LEU A 43 2.11 -18.17 -9.29
CA LEU A 43 2.17 -18.42 -10.73
C LEU A 43 3.20 -19.48 -11.13
N THR A 44 4.35 -19.47 -10.48
CA THR A 44 5.43 -20.44 -10.73
C THR A 44 5.23 -21.77 -10.01
N GLY A 45 4.16 -21.93 -9.22
CA GLY A 45 3.89 -23.14 -8.46
C GLY A 45 4.89 -23.38 -7.34
N ALA A 46 5.45 -22.32 -6.76
CA ALA A 46 6.46 -22.40 -5.71
C ALA A 46 5.97 -23.21 -4.50
N SER A 47 6.82 -24.11 -4.02
CA SER A 47 6.49 -25.02 -2.92
C SER A 47 6.40 -24.28 -1.58
N ILE A 48 5.31 -24.52 -0.85
CA ILE A 48 5.10 -23.99 0.50
C ILE A 48 6.03 -24.62 1.54
N ALA A 49 6.73 -25.70 1.19
CA ALA A 49 7.76 -26.30 2.03
C ALA A 49 9.00 -25.38 2.16
N SER A 50 9.17 -24.42 1.24
CA SER A 50 10.19 -23.38 1.36
C SER A 50 9.79 -22.39 2.44
N ALA A 51 10.66 -22.21 3.43
CA ALA A 51 10.46 -21.23 4.50
C ALA A 51 10.23 -19.81 3.96
N PHE A 52 10.93 -19.43 2.88
CA PHE A 52 10.75 -18.13 2.22
C PHE A 52 9.33 -17.99 1.64
N VAL A 53 8.85 -19.00 0.91
CA VAL A 53 7.50 -18.98 0.32
C VAL A 53 6.43 -18.94 1.40
N GLY A 54 6.59 -19.76 2.44
CA GLY A 54 5.70 -19.77 3.60
C GLY A 54 5.65 -18.41 4.32
N LEU A 55 6.79 -17.76 4.50
CA LEU A 55 6.87 -16.41 5.08
C LEU A 55 6.11 -15.40 4.22
N ILE A 56 6.35 -15.35 2.91
CA ILE A 56 5.66 -14.41 2.01
C ILE A 56 4.14 -14.64 2.06
N TYR A 57 3.68 -15.88 1.94
CA TYR A 57 2.24 -16.19 1.98
C TYR A 57 1.59 -15.88 3.33
N GLY A 58 2.33 -16.10 4.43
CA GLY A 58 1.88 -15.79 5.77
C GLY A 58 1.75 -14.27 6.01
N LEU A 59 2.79 -13.50 5.70
CA LEU A 59 2.78 -12.04 5.86
C LEU A 59 1.73 -11.36 4.98
N THR A 60 1.61 -11.80 3.73
CA THR A 60 0.65 -11.21 2.78
C THR A 60 -0.78 -11.69 2.99
N GLY A 61 -0.99 -12.78 3.74
CA GLY A 61 -2.30 -13.39 3.95
C GLY A 61 -3.33 -12.42 4.55
N ILE A 62 -2.94 -11.66 5.57
CA ILE A 62 -3.85 -10.72 6.23
C ILE A 62 -4.27 -9.56 5.32
N PHE A 63 -3.42 -9.17 4.36
CA PHE A 63 -3.70 -8.07 3.44
C PHE A 63 -4.60 -8.50 2.28
N ILE A 64 -4.60 -9.78 1.91
CA ILE A 64 -5.51 -10.28 0.86
C ILE A 64 -6.89 -10.67 1.40
N LEU A 65 -6.99 -10.94 2.71
CA LEU A 65 -8.20 -11.41 3.39
C LEU A 65 -9.49 -10.63 3.04
N PRO A 66 -9.51 -9.28 3.04
CA PRO A 66 -10.73 -8.54 2.70
C PRO A 66 -11.17 -8.69 1.23
N PHE A 67 -10.27 -9.16 0.36
CA PHE A 67 -10.53 -9.36 -1.07
C PHE A 67 -10.81 -10.82 -1.43
N GLU A 68 -10.76 -11.72 -0.45
CA GLU A 68 -11.14 -13.12 -0.63
C GLU A 68 -12.64 -13.23 -0.95
N GLY A 69 -12.98 -14.06 -1.93
CA GLY A 69 -14.37 -14.28 -2.32
C GLY A 69 -15.00 -13.22 -3.24
N ILE A 70 -14.27 -12.15 -3.61
CA ILE A 70 -14.74 -11.15 -4.61
C ILE A 70 -15.13 -11.82 -5.93
N PHE A 71 -14.38 -12.85 -6.34
CA PHE A 71 -14.70 -13.63 -7.52
C PHE A 71 -15.46 -14.90 -7.09
N ARG A 72 -16.68 -15.09 -7.65
CA ARG A 72 -17.44 -16.33 -7.47
C ARG A 72 -16.56 -17.52 -7.87
N ARG A 73 -16.63 -18.62 -7.11
CA ARG A 73 -15.89 -19.88 -7.36
C ARG A 73 -16.13 -20.50 -8.76
N GLY A 74 -17.06 -19.94 -9.55
CA GLY A 74 -17.38 -20.35 -10.92
C GLY A 74 -16.26 -20.15 -11.94
N TYR A 75 -15.23 -19.35 -11.65
CA TYR A 75 -14.03 -19.27 -12.50
C TYR A 75 -13.06 -20.46 -12.32
N ALA A 76 -13.38 -21.42 -11.43
CA ALA A 76 -12.57 -22.60 -11.14
C ALA A 76 -13.35 -23.93 -11.28
N GLN A 77 -14.57 -23.93 -11.83
CA GLN A 77 -15.33 -25.15 -12.10
C GLN A 77 -15.09 -25.74 -13.50
N GLY A 78 -14.11 -25.20 -14.24
CA GLY A 78 -13.69 -25.73 -15.54
C GLY A 78 -12.34 -26.44 -15.45
N VAL A 79 -12.39 -27.76 -15.32
CA VAL A 79 -11.40 -28.73 -15.82
C VAL A 79 -9.99 -28.69 -15.19
N GLU A 80 -9.75 -29.60 -14.24
CA GLU A 80 -8.46 -30.28 -13.98
C GLU A 80 -7.19 -29.42 -13.73
N THR A 81 -7.32 -28.10 -13.62
CA THR A 81 -6.23 -27.19 -13.27
C THR A 81 -6.66 -26.43 -12.03
N ARG A 82 -6.14 -26.88 -10.88
CA ARG A 82 -6.20 -26.20 -9.60
C ARG A 82 -5.65 -24.79 -9.83
N SER A 83 -6.51 -23.82 -10.14
CA SER A 83 -6.09 -22.48 -10.52
C SER A 83 -5.18 -21.93 -9.43
N ILE A 84 -3.88 -21.90 -9.72
CA ILE A 84 -2.83 -21.52 -8.76
C ILE A 84 -2.85 -20.00 -8.57
N LEU A 85 -3.53 -19.29 -9.47
CA LEU A 85 -3.78 -17.86 -9.38
C LEU A 85 -4.85 -17.55 -8.36
N GLU A 86 -4.50 -16.70 -7.39
CA GLU A 86 -5.41 -16.12 -6.41
C GLU A 86 -5.87 -14.74 -6.91
N PRO A 87 -7.08 -14.59 -7.47
CA PRO A 87 -7.55 -13.32 -8.01
C PRO A 87 -7.64 -12.22 -6.94
N SER A 88 -7.84 -12.61 -5.67
CA SER A 88 -7.80 -11.71 -4.51
C SER A 88 -6.45 -11.00 -4.37
N THR A 89 -5.34 -11.67 -4.67
CA THR A 89 -4.00 -11.07 -4.63
C THR A 89 -3.86 -9.98 -5.69
N LEU A 90 -4.37 -10.22 -6.90
CA LEU A 90 -4.33 -9.25 -7.98
C LEU A 90 -5.15 -8.00 -7.62
N VAL A 91 -6.35 -8.20 -7.05
CA VAL A 91 -7.18 -7.09 -6.58
C VAL A 91 -6.49 -6.33 -5.46
N ALA A 92 -5.86 -7.02 -4.51
CA ALA A 92 -5.12 -6.39 -3.41
C ALA A 92 -4.01 -5.46 -3.95
N ILE A 93 -3.22 -5.91 -4.93
CA ILE A 93 -2.19 -5.08 -5.58
C ILE A 93 -2.80 -3.81 -6.15
N ILE A 94 -3.85 -3.94 -6.96
CA ILE A 94 -4.51 -2.79 -7.61
C ILE A 94 -5.06 -1.81 -6.57
N VAL A 95 -5.76 -2.31 -5.55
CA VAL A 95 -6.38 -1.46 -4.52
C VAL A 95 -5.31 -0.74 -3.71
N TYR A 96 -4.25 -1.42 -3.28
CA TYR A 96 -3.18 -0.79 -2.52
C TYR A 96 -2.37 0.20 -3.36
N ALA A 97 -2.15 -0.06 -4.65
CA ALA A 97 -1.53 0.89 -5.56
C ALA A 97 -2.34 2.19 -5.69
N VAL A 98 -3.66 2.06 -5.87
CA VAL A 98 -4.57 3.21 -5.96
C VAL A 98 -4.63 3.98 -4.65
N LEU A 99 -4.67 3.28 -3.51
CA LEU A 99 -4.64 3.90 -2.19
C LEU A 99 -3.32 4.67 -1.95
N ALA A 100 -2.18 4.07 -2.26
CA ALA A 100 -0.88 4.71 -2.13
C ALA A 100 -0.82 6.01 -2.96
N TRP A 101 -1.21 5.93 -4.24
CA TRP A 101 -1.25 7.10 -5.12
C TRP A 101 -2.22 8.18 -4.62
N GLY A 102 -3.42 7.78 -4.17
CA GLY A 102 -4.44 8.70 -3.67
C GLY A 102 -4.01 9.44 -2.40
N ILE A 103 -3.42 8.73 -1.44
CA ILE A 103 -2.94 9.31 -0.18
C ILE A 103 -1.81 10.32 -0.46
N VAL A 104 -0.84 9.97 -1.29
CA VAL A 104 0.24 10.89 -1.67
C VAL A 104 -0.33 12.13 -2.35
N LYS A 105 -1.23 11.97 -3.32
CA LYS A 105 -1.84 13.10 -4.02
C LYS A 105 -2.56 14.04 -3.06
N LEU A 106 -3.27 13.49 -2.08
CA LEU A 106 -3.93 14.28 -1.04
C LEU A 106 -2.91 15.04 -0.18
N LEU A 107 -1.84 14.39 0.28
CA LEU A 107 -0.78 15.05 1.06
C LEU A 107 -0.11 16.20 0.29
N ARG A 108 0.10 16.03 -1.03
CA ARG A 108 0.63 17.06 -1.90
C ARG A 108 -0.29 18.28 -2.02
N ILE A 109 -1.60 18.05 -2.16
CA ILE A 109 -2.59 19.13 -2.21
C ILE A 109 -2.61 19.88 -0.87
N LEU A 110 -2.69 19.14 0.25
CA LEU A 110 -2.71 19.72 1.60
C LEU A 110 -1.42 20.48 1.95
N SER A 111 -0.27 20.08 1.39
CA SER A 111 1.01 20.77 1.58
C SER A 111 1.22 21.95 0.61
N GLY A 112 0.37 22.09 -0.41
CA GLY A 112 0.58 22.98 -1.56
C GLY A 112 -0.03 24.38 -1.49
N GLU A 113 -0.72 24.75 -0.41
CA GLU A 113 -1.48 26.01 -0.34
C GLU A 113 -0.71 27.18 0.30
N GLN A 114 0.51 27.45 -0.17
CA GLN A 114 1.30 28.66 0.16
C GLN A 114 2.04 29.26 -1.05
N HIS A 115 1.49 29.16 -2.26
CA HIS A 115 1.90 30.06 -3.35
C HIS A 115 0.90 31.20 -3.45
N GLN A 116 1.06 32.17 -2.53
CA GLN A 116 0.53 33.51 -2.67
C GLN A 116 1.12 34.08 -3.97
N THR A 117 0.28 34.26 -4.98
CA THR A 117 0.59 35.12 -6.12
C THR A 117 0.51 36.57 -5.64
N GLU A 118 1.66 37.26 -5.68
CA GLU A 118 1.75 38.73 -5.62
C GLU A 118 0.95 39.40 -6.74
#